data_AF-A0A4V3YVZ4-F1
#
_entry.id   AF-A0A4V3YVZ4-F1
#
_cell.length_a   1.000
_cell.length_b   1.000
_cell.length_c   1.000
_cell.angle_alpha   90.00
_cell.angle_beta   90.00
_cell.angle_gamma   90.00
#
_symmetry.space_group_name_H-M   'P 1'
#
loop_
_entity.id
_entity.type
_entity.pdbx_description
1 polymer ?
#
loop_
_entity_poly.entity_id
_entity_poly.type
_entity_poly.pdbx_seq_one_letter_code
_entity_poly.pdbx_strand_id
1 'polypeptide(L)'
;MGTVPVDVVAERKALGLESASDEPLRSGTHARPGAPAPAMIVNDPTHTQEHAVEVQIPFLQTVLGPDLTIVPLNAGDATPQEVGDVLRALWGGPETVIVISSDLSHYHPHEVARAI
;
A
#
# COMPACT_ATOMS: atom_id res chain seq x y z
N MET A 1 7.29 -5.48 -8.94
CA MET A 1 7.00 -4.03 -8.92
C MET A 1 7.51 -3.39 -10.21
N GLY A 2 6.67 -2.62 -10.89
CA GLY A 2 7.13 -1.77 -12.00
C GLY A 2 8.19 -0.75 -11.53
N THR A 3 8.65 0.10 -12.43
CA THR A 3 9.72 1.09 -12.17
C THR A 3 9.34 2.22 -11.19
N VAL A 4 8.19 2.14 -10.51
CA VAL A 4 7.72 3.21 -9.61
C VAL A 4 8.47 3.15 -8.29
N PRO A 5 9.11 4.25 -7.86
CA PRO A 5 9.77 4.33 -6.56
C PRO A 5 8.77 4.20 -5.40
N VAL A 6 9.17 3.48 -4.35
CA VAL A 6 8.45 3.45 -3.08
C VAL A 6 8.80 4.68 -2.25
N ASP A 7 7.80 5.33 -1.66
CA ASP A 7 8.01 6.44 -0.71
C ASP A 7 8.39 5.91 0.67
N VAL A 8 9.67 5.55 0.80
CA VAL A 8 10.26 5.01 2.04
C VAL A 8 10.19 6.02 3.18
N VAL A 9 10.22 7.33 2.90
CA VAL A 9 10.14 8.37 3.91
C VAL A 9 8.75 8.39 4.55
N ALA A 10 7.69 8.28 3.73
CA ALA A 10 6.33 8.17 4.23
C ALA A 10 6.12 6.88 5.06
N GLU A 11 6.63 5.74 4.61
CA GLU A 11 6.55 4.48 5.37
C GLU A 11 7.24 4.60 6.74
N ARG A 12 8.46 5.15 6.76
CA ARG A 12 9.22 5.40 8.00
C ARG A 12 8.46 6.28 8.97
N LYS A 13 7.91 7.39 8.47
CA LYS A 13 7.09 8.30 9.28
C LYS A 13 5.88 7.58 9.88
N ALA A 14 5.16 6.79 9.09
CA ALA A 14 3.99 6.03 9.57
C ALA A 14 4.37 5.02 10.68
N LEU A 15 5.55 4.42 10.58
CA LEU A 15 6.11 3.50 11.58
C LEU A 15 6.76 4.20 12.79
N GLY A 16 6.76 5.54 12.83
CA GLY A 16 7.38 6.32 13.92
C GLY A 16 8.91 6.30 13.90
N LEU A 17 9.52 6.14 12.72
CA LEU A 17 10.97 6.15 12.54
C LEU A 17 11.43 7.56 12.13
N GLU A 18 12.23 8.21 12.98
CA GLU A 18 12.63 9.63 12.83
C GLU A 18 13.71 9.90 11.76
N SER A 19 14.24 8.87 11.11
CA SER A 19 15.32 9.00 10.12
C SER A 19 14.75 9.20 8.72
N ALA A 20 15.09 10.33 8.08
CA ALA A 20 14.88 10.60 6.65
C ALA A 20 15.90 9.83 5.78
N SER A 21 15.87 8.50 5.90
CA SER A 21 16.67 7.60 5.05
C SER A 21 15.81 7.03 3.95
N ASP A 22 16.35 7.03 2.73
CA ASP A 22 15.73 6.38 1.56
C ASP A 22 16.09 4.88 1.47
N GLU A 23 16.83 4.34 2.46
CA GLU A 23 17.12 2.90 2.50
C GLU A 23 15.81 2.13 2.77
N PRO A 24 15.44 1.18 1.87
CA PRO A 24 14.26 0.36 2.02
C PRO A 24 14.17 -0.28 3.39
N LEU A 25 12.96 -0.32 3.92
CA LEU A 25 12.71 -0.96 5.20
C LEU A 25 12.87 -2.48 5.07
N ARG A 26 13.33 -3.10 6.14
CA ARG A 26 13.54 -4.55 6.17
C ARG A 26 12.24 -5.24 6.53
N SER A 27 11.91 -6.34 5.86
CA SER A 27 10.86 -7.24 6.31
C SER A 27 11.01 -7.59 7.80
N GLY A 28 9.89 -7.59 8.53
CA GLY A 28 9.84 -7.72 9.99
C GLY A 28 9.97 -6.38 10.74
N THR A 29 10.03 -5.25 10.05
CA THR A 29 9.95 -3.93 10.72
C THR A 29 8.53 -3.70 11.22
N HIS A 30 8.40 -3.33 12.50
CA HIS A 30 7.14 -3.00 13.15
C HIS A 30 7.08 -1.52 13.54
N ALA A 31 5.87 -0.98 13.65
CA ALA A 31 5.63 0.35 14.17
C ALA A 31 6.18 0.49 15.60
N ARG A 32 6.83 1.61 15.91
CA ARG A 32 7.30 1.91 17.26
C ARG A 32 6.11 2.21 18.21
N PRO A 33 6.28 2.05 19.54
CA PRO A 33 5.29 2.53 20.49
C PRO A 33 4.97 4.01 20.28
N GLY A 34 3.69 4.34 20.14
CA GLY A 34 3.22 5.71 19.85
C GLY A 34 3.35 6.14 18.39
N ALA A 35 3.69 5.22 17.47
CA ALA A 35 3.72 5.51 16.05
C ALA A 35 2.33 5.90 15.51
N PRO A 36 2.26 6.74 14.46
CA PRO A 36 1.00 7.14 13.83
C PRO A 36 0.16 5.98 13.30
N ALA A 37 0.80 4.92 12.78
CA ALA A 37 0.13 3.73 12.23
C ALA A 37 0.60 2.46 12.98
N PRO A 38 0.08 2.20 14.19
CA PRO A 38 0.61 1.15 15.08
C PRO A 38 0.44 -0.28 14.54
N ALA A 39 -0.55 -0.52 13.68
CA ALA A 39 -0.80 -1.82 13.06
C ALA A 39 0.02 -2.06 11.78
N MET A 40 0.73 -1.04 11.27
CA MET A 40 1.53 -1.17 10.06
C MET A 40 2.81 -1.98 10.34
N ILE A 41 3.12 -2.90 9.43
CA ILE A 41 4.34 -3.70 9.43
C ILE A 41 4.92 -3.78 8.02
N VAL A 42 6.23 -3.99 7.92
CA VAL A 42 6.90 -4.27 6.64
C VAL A 42 7.05 -5.77 6.50
N ASN A 43 6.50 -6.34 5.43
CA ASN A 43 6.50 -7.78 5.19
C ASN A 43 6.66 -8.07 3.69
N ASP A 44 7.89 -8.02 3.19
CA ASP A 44 8.22 -8.22 1.76
C ASP A 44 7.63 -9.51 1.15
N PRO A 45 7.62 -10.67 1.86
CA PRO A 45 6.96 -11.88 1.38
C PRO A 45 5.48 -11.71 1.00
N THR A 46 4.75 -10.77 1.60
CA THR A 46 3.33 -10.53 1.30
C THR A 46 3.13 -10.05 -0.14
N HIS A 47 3.98 -9.14 -0.63
CA HIS A 47 3.91 -8.65 -2.01
C HIS A 47 4.38 -9.67 -3.04
N THR A 48 5.11 -10.72 -2.61
CA THR A 48 5.52 -11.80 -3.52
C THR A 48 4.35 -12.73 -3.85
N GLN A 49 3.33 -12.78 -2.99
CA GLN A 49 2.18 -13.67 -3.11
C GLN A 49 0.89 -12.94 -3.53
N GLU A 50 0.92 -11.61 -3.61
CA GLU A 50 -0.25 -10.78 -3.89
C GLU A 50 0.08 -9.71 -4.93
N HIS A 51 -0.70 -9.67 -6.00
CA HIS A 51 -0.43 -8.85 -7.19
C HIS A 51 -1.44 -7.71 -7.39
N ALA A 52 -2.45 -7.56 -6.52
CA ALA A 52 -3.49 -6.55 -6.64
C ALA A 52 -2.94 -5.11 -6.74
N VAL A 53 -1.85 -4.80 -6.03
CA VAL A 53 -1.17 -3.49 -6.14
C VAL A 53 -0.41 -3.38 -7.45
N GLU A 54 0.28 -4.44 -7.87
CA GLU A 54 1.16 -4.41 -9.05
C GLU A 54 0.40 -4.16 -10.36
N VAL A 55 -0.81 -4.70 -10.48
CA VAL A 55 -1.64 -4.52 -11.69
C VAL A 55 -2.12 -3.09 -11.89
N GLN A 56 -2.18 -2.27 -10.84
CA GLN A 56 -2.60 -0.87 -10.93
C GLN A 56 -1.47 0.06 -11.41
N ILE A 57 -0.21 -0.35 -11.22
CA ILE A 57 0.97 0.50 -11.46
C ILE A 57 1.02 1.09 -12.88
N PRO A 58 0.83 0.32 -13.98
CA PRO A 58 0.92 0.88 -15.32
C PRO A 58 -0.13 1.97 -15.61
N PHE A 59 -1.34 1.79 -15.10
CA PHE A 59 -2.42 2.78 -15.24
C PHE A 59 -2.10 4.05 -14.46
N LEU A 60 -1.66 3.91 -13.21
CA LEU A 60 -1.32 5.06 -12.36
C LEU A 60 -0.14 5.87 -12.93
N GLN A 61 0.91 5.22 -13.45
CA GLN A 61 2.01 5.90 -14.13
C GLN A 61 1.54 6.68 -15.37
N THR A 62 0.57 6.13 -16.11
CA THR A 62 0.03 6.78 -17.31
C THR A 62 -0.77 8.04 -16.96
N VAL A 63 -1.54 8.00 -15.88
CA VAL A 63 -2.46 9.09 -15.49
C VAL A 63 -1.76 10.17 -14.66
N LEU A 64 -0.86 9.78 -13.75
CA LEU A 64 -0.21 10.67 -12.79
C LEU A 64 1.20 11.12 -13.21
N GLY A 65 1.80 10.45 -14.20
CA GLY A 65 3.09 10.83 -14.77
C GLY A 65 4.31 10.19 -14.08
N PRO A 66 5.52 10.58 -14.50
CA PRO A 66 6.77 9.91 -14.12
C PRO A 66 7.24 10.21 -12.69
N ASP A 67 6.77 11.29 -12.07
CA ASP A 67 7.18 11.70 -10.72
C ASP A 67 6.38 10.98 -9.62
N LEU A 68 5.52 10.03 -10.00
CA LEU A 68 4.73 9.21 -9.08
C LEU A 68 5.65 8.40 -8.15
N THR A 69 5.39 8.50 -6.85
CA THR A 69 5.85 7.56 -5.82
C THR A 69 4.65 6.86 -5.21
N ILE A 70 4.86 5.66 -4.65
CA ILE A 70 3.78 4.89 -4.02
C ILE A 70 4.17 4.40 -2.63
N VAL A 71 3.18 4.21 -1.77
CA VAL A 71 3.29 3.38 -0.57
C VAL A 71 2.40 2.15 -0.79
N PRO A 72 2.97 0.99 -1.18
CA PRO A 72 2.18 -0.21 -1.44
C PRO A 72 1.68 -0.79 -0.11
N LEU A 73 0.37 -0.98 0.00
CA LEU A 73 -0.25 -1.53 1.21
C LEU A 73 -1.13 -2.72 0.87
N ASN A 74 -1.00 -3.77 1.67
CA ASN A 74 -1.90 -4.91 1.65
C ASN A 74 -2.73 -4.89 2.94
N ALA A 75 -4.05 -4.75 2.82
CA ALA A 75 -4.97 -4.85 3.95
C ALA A 75 -5.49 -6.30 4.05
N GLY A 76 -5.04 -7.01 5.09
CA GLY A 76 -5.59 -8.33 5.44
C GLY A 76 -6.81 -8.19 6.35
N ASP A 77 -6.77 -8.84 7.52
CA ASP A 77 -7.80 -8.71 8.56
C ASP A 77 -7.61 -7.43 9.39
N ALA A 78 -7.58 -6.28 8.71
CA ALA A 78 -7.41 -4.97 9.33
C ALA A 78 -8.77 -4.36 9.70
N THR A 79 -8.89 -3.84 10.92
CA THR A 79 -10.07 -3.12 11.37
C THR A 79 -10.19 -1.76 10.68
N PRO A 80 -11.41 -1.18 10.57
CA PRO A 80 -11.60 0.17 10.04
C PRO A 80 -10.76 1.24 10.76
N GLN A 81 -10.53 1.08 12.07
CA GLN A 81 -9.70 1.99 12.85
C GLN A 81 -8.24 1.91 12.41
N GLU A 82 -7.69 0.70 12.27
CA GLU A 82 -6.31 0.50 11.83
C GLU A 82 -6.07 1.05 10.42
N VAL A 83 -7.00 0.80 9.50
CA VAL A 83 -6.96 1.38 8.16
C VAL A 83 -7.01 2.91 8.23
N GLY A 84 -7.91 3.46 9.05
CA GLY A 84 -8.02 4.92 9.23
C GLY A 84 -6.75 5.56 9.78
N ASP A 85 -6.04 4.87 10.68
CA ASP A 85 -4.78 5.36 11.25
C ASP A 85 -3.65 5.35 10.20
N VAL A 86 -3.56 4.29 9.39
CA VAL A 86 -2.62 4.22 8.26
C VAL A 86 -2.89 5.34 7.25
N LEU A 87 -4.15 5.51 6.83
CA LEU A 87 -4.51 6.56 5.87
C LEU A 87 -4.19 7.96 6.41
N ARG A 88 -4.45 8.22 7.69
CA ARG A 88 -4.11 9.51 8.31
C ARG A 88 -2.61 9.73 8.43
N ALA A 89 -1.84 8.68 8.71
CA ALA A 89 -0.39 8.75 8.81
C ALA A 89 0.29 9.05 7.47
N LEU A 90 -0.26 8.49 6.39
CA LEU A 90 0.28 8.60 5.03
C LEU A 90 -0.28 9.78 4.23
N TRP A 91 -1.35 10.42 4.71
CA TRP A 91 -1.88 11.61 4.07
C TRP A 91 -0.88 12.77 4.19
N GLY A 92 -0.18 13.06 3.08
CA GLY A 92 0.83 14.13 2.98
C GLY A 92 0.23 15.51 2.71
N GLY A 93 -0.96 15.57 2.13
CA GLY A 93 -1.58 16.78 1.62
C GLY A 93 -2.49 16.51 0.43
N PRO A 94 -3.04 17.55 -0.22
CA PRO A 94 -3.93 17.42 -1.38
C PRO A 94 -3.27 16.77 -2.61
N GLU A 95 -1.94 16.66 -2.64
CA GLU A 95 -1.17 15.93 -3.65
C GLU A 95 -1.23 14.40 -3.48
N THR A 96 -1.72 13.91 -2.33
CA THR A 96 -1.84 12.48 -2.05
C THR A 96 -3.14 11.91 -2.62
N VAL A 97 -3.04 10.84 -3.41
CA VAL A 97 -4.20 10.07 -3.90
C VAL A 97 -4.24 8.72 -3.19
N ILE A 98 -5.39 8.38 -2.62
CA ILE A 98 -5.64 7.06 -2.03
C ILE A 98 -6.38 6.20 -3.04
N VAL A 99 -5.76 5.09 -3.44
CA VAL A 99 -6.35 4.09 -4.34
C VAL A 99 -6.73 2.87 -3.52
N ILE A 100 -8.01 2.53 -3.51
CA ILE A 100 -8.52 1.31 -2.86
C ILE A 100 -8.85 0.31 -3.97
N SER A 101 -8.08 -0.77 -4.05
CA SER A 101 -8.35 -1.88 -4.96
C SER A 101 -9.22 -2.92 -4.24
N SER A 102 -10.40 -3.20 -4.78
CA SER A 102 -11.30 -4.23 -4.27
C SER A 102 -12.04 -4.88 -5.43
N ASP A 103 -12.06 -6.21 -5.44
CA ASP A 103 -12.88 -6.96 -6.36
C ASP A 103 -14.33 -6.94 -5.85
N LEU A 104 -15.22 -6.26 -6.57
CA LEU A 104 -16.63 -6.10 -6.16
C LEU A 104 -17.46 -7.39 -6.27
N SER A 105 -16.92 -8.43 -6.90
CA SER A 105 -17.58 -9.72 -7.04
C SER A 105 -16.56 -10.84 -7.17
N HIS A 106 -16.65 -11.85 -6.29
CA HIS A 106 -16.15 -13.17 -6.64
C HIS A 106 -16.93 -13.65 -7.86
N TYR A 107 -16.29 -13.67 -9.02
CA TYR A 107 -16.87 -14.31 -10.20
C TYR A 107 -17.23 -15.73 -9.79
N HIS A 108 -18.49 -16.09 -10.04
CA HIS A 108 -18.91 -17.48 -10.03
C HIS A 108 -17.89 -18.35 -10.79
N PRO A 109 -17.78 -19.64 -10.43
CA PRO A 109 -16.87 -20.57 -11.12
C PRO A 109 -16.94 -20.36 -12.63
N HIS A 110 -15.79 -20.38 -13.30
CA HIS A 110 -15.59 -19.99 -14.72
C HIS A 110 -16.70 -20.48 -15.69
N GLU A 111 -17.34 -21.62 -15.40
CA GLU A 111 -18.47 -22.16 -16.16
C GLU A 111 -19.70 -21.25 -16.17
N VAL A 112 -20.00 -20.55 -15.07
CA VAL A 112 -21.16 -19.67 -14.93
C VAL A 112 -20.95 -18.33 -15.64
N ALA A 113 -19.73 -17.78 -15.60
CA ALA A 113 -19.40 -16.50 -16.24
C ALA A 113 -19.44 -16.55 -17.77
N ARG A 114 -19.39 -17.74 -18.38
CA ARG A 114 -19.41 -17.95 -19.84
C ARG A 114 -20.80 -18.13 -20.45
N ALA A 115 -21.83 -18.22 -19.62
CA ALA A 115 -23.21 -18.47 -20.04
C ALA A 115 -24.12 -17.23 -19.95
N ILE A 116 -23.54 -16.08 -19.58
CA ILE A 116 -24.17 -14.76 -19.54
C ILE A 116 -23.53 -13.92 -20.66
#